data_AF-A0A7S2B7N7-F1
#
_entry.id   AF-A0A7S2B7N7-F1
#
_cell.length_a   1.000
_cell.length_b   1.000
_cell.length_c   1.000
_cell.angle_alpha   90.00
_cell.angle_beta   90.00
_cell.angle_gamma   90.00
#
_symmetry.space_group_name_H-M   'P 1'
#
loop_
_entity.id
_entity.type
_entity.pdbx_description
1 polymer ?
#
loop_
_entity_poly.entity_id
_entity_poly.type
_entity_poly.pdbx_seq_one_letter_code
_entity_poly.pdbx_strand_id
1 'polypeptide(L)'
;MDYDFKVSMLEVYNEAVKDLLVVDADGPGASLEVRVGKGARGAPTVYVEGLVECEVRSLEEVEQLIEMGVTNRHVGSNNFNEHSSRSHLVFTVKIMAVNRTTG
;
A
#
# COMPACT_ATOMS: atom_id res chain seq x y z
N MET A 1 4.31 20.15 17.34
CA MET A 1 3.75 19.43 16.18
C MET A 1 4.35 18.05 16.25
N ASP A 2 3.54 17.02 16.40
CA ASP A 2 3.99 15.63 16.24
C ASP A 2 3.66 15.19 14.83
N TYR A 3 4.51 14.35 14.26
CA TYR A 3 4.31 13.77 12.95
C TYR A 3 4.42 12.25 13.05
N ASP A 4 3.41 11.57 12.53
CA ASP A 4 3.42 10.11 12.33
C ASP A 4 3.38 9.82 10.83
N PHE A 5 4.23 8.89 10.41
CA PHE A 5 4.33 8.47 9.01
C PHE A 5 3.91 7.02 8.88
N LYS A 6 3.09 6.76 7.87
CA LYS A 6 2.76 5.40 7.45
C LYS A 6 2.96 5.27 5.95
N VAL A 7 3.30 4.07 5.50
CA VAL A 7 3.42 3.75 4.08
C VAL A 7 2.60 2.53 3.72
N SER A 8 2.11 2.50 2.49
CA SER A 8 1.49 1.31 1.90
C SER A 8 1.92 1.19 0.44
N MET A 9 1.94 -0.05 -0.06
CA MET A 9 2.39 -0.35 -1.41
C MET A 9 1.51 -1.43 -2.01
N LEU A 10 0.90 -1.15 -3.16
CA LEU A 10 0.02 -2.08 -3.84
C LEU A 10 0.29 -2.11 -5.34
N GLU A 11 -0.11 -3.21 -5.95
CA GLU A 11 -0.14 -3.39 -7.39
C GLU A 11 -1.59 -3.54 -7.87
N VAL A 12 -1.92 -2.88 -8.97
CA VAL A 12 -3.15 -3.14 -9.72
C VAL A 12 -2.78 -3.87 -11.00
N TYR A 13 -3.21 -5.13 -11.12
CA TYR A 13 -2.95 -5.97 -12.28
C TYR A 13 -4.24 -6.67 -12.69
N ASN A 14 -4.65 -6.49 -13.95
CA ASN A 14 -5.86 -7.12 -14.49
C ASN A 14 -7.11 -6.92 -13.60
N GLU A 15 -7.32 -5.69 -13.15
CA GLU A 15 -8.41 -5.28 -12.24
C GLU A 15 -8.36 -5.88 -10.81
N ALA A 16 -7.36 -6.71 -10.51
CA ALA A 16 -7.09 -7.20 -9.17
C ALA A 16 -6.11 -6.27 -8.43
N VAL A 17 -6.36 -6.05 -7.14
CA VAL A 17 -5.48 -5.25 -6.27
C VAL A 17 -4.70 -6.21 -5.38
N LYS A 18 -3.38 -6.13 -5.39
CA LYS A 18 -2.51 -6.94 -4.53
C LYS A 18 -1.73 -6.06 -3.58
N ASP A 19 -1.70 -6.43 -2.31
CA ASP A 19 -0.79 -5.84 -1.33
C ASP A 19 0.65 -6.32 -1.59
N LEU A 20 1.59 -5.38 -1.72
CA LEU A 20 3.00 -5.70 -1.94
C LEU A 20 3.80 -5.74 -0.64
N LEU A 21 3.25 -5.27 0.49
CA LEU A 21 3.93 -5.29 1.78
C LEU A 21 3.63 -6.54 2.61
N VAL A 22 2.82 -7.47 2.09
CA VAL A 22 2.51 -8.75 2.72
C VAL A 22 3.24 -9.88 2.00
N VAL A 23 3.85 -10.77 2.79
CA VAL A 23 4.41 -12.02 2.27
C VAL A 23 3.31 -13.07 2.35
N ASP A 24 2.80 -13.49 1.20
CA ASP A 24 1.82 -14.55 1.13
C ASP A 24 2.46 -15.88 1.54
N ALA A 25 2.10 -16.38 2.74
CA ALA A 25 2.61 -17.67 3.22
C ALA A 25 1.99 -18.88 2.50
N ASP A 26 0.82 -18.71 1.85
CA ASP A 26 -0.04 -19.83 1.39
C ASP A 26 -0.52 -19.75 -0.08
N GLY A 27 0.02 -18.87 -0.93
CA GLY A 27 -0.34 -18.83 -2.37
C GLY A 27 -0.34 -17.43 -2.99
N PRO A 28 -0.83 -17.26 -4.24
CA PRO A 28 -0.98 -15.92 -4.81
C PRO A 28 -1.96 -15.12 -3.95
N GLY A 29 -1.48 -14.05 -3.33
CA GLY A 29 -2.23 -13.25 -2.36
C GLY A 29 -3.63 -12.88 -2.80
N ALA A 30 -4.54 -12.85 -1.83
CA ALA A 30 -5.93 -12.49 -2.06
C ALA A 30 -6.01 -11.11 -2.72
N SER A 31 -6.77 -11.01 -3.81
CA SER A 31 -7.09 -9.70 -4.38
C SER A 31 -7.87 -8.89 -3.35
N LEU A 32 -7.36 -7.72 -3.00
CA LEU A 32 -8.03 -6.76 -2.13
C LEU A 32 -9.18 -6.07 -2.87
N GLU A 33 -10.18 -5.64 -2.12
CA GLU A 33 -11.34 -4.94 -2.65
C GLU A 33 -11.22 -3.42 -2.49
N VAL A 34 -11.61 -2.68 -3.53
CA VAL A 34 -11.70 -1.21 -3.48
C VAL A 34 -13.08 -0.81 -2.98
N ARG A 35 -13.13 0.03 -1.94
CA ARG A 35 -14.38 0.46 -1.29
C ARG A 35 -14.47 1.98 -1.22
N VAL A 36 -15.71 2.48 -1.14
CA VAL A 36 -16.02 3.88 -0.91
C VAL A 36 -16.48 4.06 0.54
N GLY A 37 -15.75 4.87 1.30
CA GLY A 37 -16.03 5.21 2.70
C GLY A 37 -16.37 6.68 2.88
N LYS A 38 -16.61 7.06 4.14
CA LYS A 38 -16.76 8.47 4.53
C LYS A 38 -15.39 9.02 4.93
N GLY A 39 -14.90 10.00 4.17
CA GLY A 39 -13.68 10.74 4.45
C GLY A 39 -13.90 11.93 5.38
N ALA A 40 -12.86 12.76 5.50
CA ALA A 40 -12.91 13.97 6.30
C ALA A 40 -14.07 14.88 5.86
N ARG A 41 -14.78 15.45 6.84
CA ARG A 41 -15.95 16.32 6.61
C ARG A 41 -17.10 15.67 5.84
N GLY A 42 -17.19 14.34 5.85
CA GLY A 42 -18.31 13.60 5.24
C GLY A 42 -18.24 13.45 3.72
N ALA A 43 -17.14 13.90 3.07
CA ALA A 43 -16.93 13.66 1.65
C ALA A 43 -16.62 12.17 1.39
N PRO A 44 -17.08 11.57 0.28
CA PRO A 44 -16.73 10.20 -0.06
C PRO A 44 -15.21 10.07 -0.28
N THR A 45 -14.62 8.99 0.21
CA THR A 45 -13.21 8.65 0.01
C THR A 45 -13.09 7.22 -0.49
N VAL A 46 -12.17 6.96 -1.40
CA VAL A 46 -11.89 5.62 -1.92
C VAL A 46 -10.71 5.05 -1.13
N TYR A 47 -10.84 3.82 -0.65
CA TYR A 47 -9.78 3.11 0.05
C TYR A 47 -9.79 1.63 -0.34
N VAL A 48 -8.68 0.94 -0.09
CA VAL A 48 -8.54 -0.50 -0.31
C VAL A 48 -8.73 -1.20 1.03
N GLU A 49 -9.73 -2.07 1.13
CA GLU A 49 -9.99 -2.82 2.36
C GLU A 49 -8.94 -3.92 2.53
N GLY A 50 -8.37 -4.02 3.74
CA GLY A 50 -7.33 -4.99 4.05
C GLY A 50 -5.91 -4.59 3.62
N LEU A 51 -5.71 -3.42 3.00
CA LEU A 51 -4.38 -2.92 2.65
C LEU A 51 -3.57 -2.61 3.92
N VAL A 52 -2.37 -3.16 4.01
CA VAL A 52 -1.45 -2.95 5.12
C VAL A 52 -0.83 -1.56 5.04
N GLU A 53 -0.85 -0.86 6.17
CA GLU A 53 -0.13 0.39 6.38
C GLU A 53 0.95 0.18 7.44
N CYS A 54 2.22 0.27 7.03
CA CYS A 54 3.37 0.14 7.92
C CYS A 54 3.74 1.51 8.49
N GLU A 55 3.86 1.62 9.82
CA GLU A 55 4.46 2.80 10.46
C GLU A 55 5.95 2.85 10.13
N VAL A 56 6.46 4.04 9.81
CA VAL A 56 7.88 4.25 9.50
C VAL A 56 8.43 5.43 10.30
N ARG A 57 9.66 5.29 10.78
CA ARG A 57 10.35 6.32 11.58
C ARG A 57 11.66 6.80 10.96
N SER A 58 12.09 6.19 9.87
CA SER A 58 13.33 6.52 9.17
C SER A 58 13.19 6.30 7.66
N LEU A 59 14.09 6.93 6.89
CA LEU A 59 14.17 6.70 5.45
C LEU A 59 14.59 5.25 5.14
N GLU A 60 15.47 4.68 5.96
CA GLU A 60 15.93 3.29 5.81
C GLU A 60 14.76 2.29 5.91
N GLU A 61 13.85 2.48 6.86
CA GLU A 61 12.62 1.66 6.95
C GLU A 61 11.75 1.77 5.69
N VAL A 62 11.67 2.96 5.09
CA VAL A 62 10.94 3.18 3.83
C VAL A 62 11.61 2.45 2.68
N GLU A 63 12.94 2.54 2.56
CA GLU A 63 13.72 1.87 1.53
C GLU A 63 13.58 0.34 1.62
N GLN A 64 13.66 -0.21 2.83
CA GLN A 64 13.44 -1.65 3.08
C GLN A 64 12.05 -2.12 2.63
N LEU A 65 11.00 -1.33 2.91
CA LEU A 65 9.64 -1.66 2.48
C LEU A 65 9.48 -1.57 0.96
N ILE A 66 10.14 -0.62 0.30
CA ILE A 66 10.17 -0.52 -1.16
C ILE A 66 10.85 -1.76 -1.76
N GLU A 67 12.03 -2.14 -1.26
CA GLU A 67 12.75 -3.33 -1.73
C GLU A 67 11.94 -4.61 -1.57
N MET A 68 11.28 -4.76 -0.41
CA MET A 68 10.38 -5.88 -0.14
C MET A 68 9.21 -5.89 -1.12
N GLY A 69 8.54 -4.76 -1.34
CA GLY A 69 7.41 -4.65 -2.25
C GLY A 69 7.79 -4.90 -3.71
N VAL A 70 8.96 -4.43 -4.15
CA VAL A 70 9.52 -4.74 -5.47
C VAL A 70 9.78 -6.24 -5.61
N THR A 71 10.34 -6.88 -4.59
CA THR A 71 10.59 -8.33 -4.59
C THR A 71 9.28 -9.13 -4.68
N ASN A 72 8.29 -8.78 -3.86
CA ASN A 72 6.97 -9.43 -3.85
C ASN A 72 6.23 -9.27 -5.18
N ARG A 73 6.41 -8.12 -5.84
CA ARG A 73 5.89 -7.87 -7.20
C ARG A 73 6.53 -8.80 -8.23
N HIS A 74 7.84 -8.98 -8.19
CA HIS A 74 8.55 -9.88 -9.11
C HIS A 74 8.10 -11.34 -8.92
N VAL A 75 7.94 -11.80 -7.68
CA VAL A 75 7.47 -13.17 -7.40
C VAL A 75 6.04 -13.39 -7.91
N GLY A 76 5.15 -12.40 -7.76
CA GLY A 76 3.79 -12.47 -8.33
C GLY A 76 3.76 -12.50 -9.86
N SER A 77 4.77 -11.95 -10.52
CA SER A 77 4.89 -11.89 -11.99
C SER A 77 5.35 -13.21 -12.62
N ASN A 78 5.76 -14.20 -11.82
CA ASN A 78 6.29 -15.49 -12.30
C ASN A 78 5.21 -16.44 -12.87
N ASN A 79 3.97 -15.97 -12.96
CA ASN A 79 2.84 -16.70 -13.54
C ASN A 79 2.65 -16.28 -15.02
N PHE A 80 3.43 -16.88 -15.93
CA PHE A 80 3.20 -16.99 -17.38
C PHE A 80 2.48 -15.81 -18.10
N ASN A 81 2.83 -14.54 -17.84
CA ASN A 81 2.53 -13.43 -18.76
C ASN A 81 3.35 -12.18 -18.42
N GLU A 82 4.54 -12.11 -19.01
CA GLU A 82 5.44 -10.97 -18.90
C GLU A 82 4.87 -9.77 -19.68
N HIS A 83 4.09 -8.91 -19.01
CA HIS A 83 3.96 -7.54 -19.45
C HIS A 83 3.67 -6.60 -18.28
N SER A 84 4.74 -5.99 -17.77
CA SER A 84 4.72 -4.85 -16.84
C SER A 84 3.97 -3.62 -17.36
N SER A 85 3.59 -3.59 -18.64
CA SER A 85 2.78 -2.53 -19.25
C SER A 85 1.33 -2.51 -18.75
N ARG A 86 0.84 -3.61 -18.17
CA ARG A 86 -0.55 -3.76 -17.68
C ARG A 86 -0.66 -3.73 -16.16
N SER A 87 0.45 -3.54 -15.46
CA SER A 87 0.52 -3.42 -14.01
C SER A 87 0.79 -1.97 -13.63
N HIS A 88 0.04 -1.48 -12.65
CA HIS A 88 0.27 -0.18 -12.02
C HIS A 88 0.74 -0.39 -10.58
N LEU A 89 1.86 0.23 -10.24
CA LEU A 89 2.38 0.26 -8.87
C LEU A 89 1.94 1.55 -8.19
N VAL A 90 1.37 1.45 -7.00
CA VAL A 90 0.98 2.59 -6.18
C VAL A 90 1.69 2.49 -4.83
N PHE A 91 2.60 3.44 -4.58
CA PHE A 91 3.23 3.64 -3.29
C PHE A 91 2.65 4.90 -2.64
N THR A 92 2.14 4.77 -1.41
CA THR A 92 1.47 5.84 -0.69
C THR A 92 2.20 6.15 0.59
N VAL A 93 2.47 7.43 0.85
CA VAL A 93 2.95 7.94 2.15
C VAL A 93 1.84 8.74 2.80
N LYS A 94 1.41 8.31 3.99
CA LYS A 94 0.43 9.00 4.82
C LYS A 94 1.15 9.71 5.95
N ILE A 95 0.92 11.01 6.07
CA ILE A 95 1.48 11.87 7.11
C ILE A 95 0.34 12.37 8.00
N MET A 96 0.42 12.09 9.29
CA MET A 96 -0.48 12.67 10.29
C MET A 96 0.28 13.70 11.10
N ALA A 97 -0.27 14.91 11.24
CA ALA A 97 0.33 15.98 12.02
C ALA A 97 -0.62 16.42 13.14
N VAL A 98 -0.15 16.42 14.38
CA VAL A 98 -0.92 16.86 15.56
C VAL A 98 -0.28 18.12 16.14
N ASN A 99 -1.06 19.21 16.21
CA ASN A 99 -0.64 20.44 16.87
C ASN A 99 -0.98 20.39 18.36
N ARG A 100 0.03 20.17 19.22
CA ARG A 100 -0.13 20.10 20.68
C ARG A 100 -0.51 21.43 21.36
N THR A 101 -0.47 22.56 20.66
CA THR A 101 -0.67 23.89 21.27
C THR A 101 -2.13 24.35 21.26
N THR A 102 -3.02 23.68 20.53
CA THR A 102 -4.45 24.05 20.38
C THR A 102 -5.39 22.89 20.67
N GLY A 103 -5.06 22.06 21.66
CA GLY A 103 -5.91 20.94 22.11
C GLY A 103 -7.24 21.40 22.71
#